data_AF-A0A291REF0-F1
#
_entry.id   AF-A0A291REF0-F1
#
_cell.length_a   1.000
_cell.length_b   1.000
_cell.length_c   1.000
_cell.angle_alpha   90.00
_cell.angle_beta   90.00
_cell.angle_gamma   90.00
#
_symmetry.space_group_name_H-M   'P 1'
#
loop_
_entity.id
_entity.type
_entity.pdbx_description
1 polymer ?
#
loop_
_entity_poly.entity_id
_entity_poly.type
_entity_poly.pdbx_seq_one_letter_code
_entity_poly.pdbx_strand_id
1 'polypeptide(L)'
;MSNQVGESHSNAELSAAIGAAAAQAVLGGHRGTYPAVIPGWTKVHTFFTVLWPVLAIWAVVAGNPSYAVIPMLLLVGMGGLYLRIGAVARRNRTRRIDLYDAGLTVASDGQVRVARFDSTSVLQNIVRHYRNGVYRGTSYQYTVTDLHGRPLKLDGGTYVNPRAWGEAIQQAVTSAQLPLATRALTAGHRLQFGDVWMTAQEVGAGRKSVPWQQIDEVSVDKGAIVLAVAGKLMPLTAKMVKDIPNHIVFLALADQLRAAHPGR
;
A
#
# COMPACT_ATOMS: atom_id res chain seq x y z
N MET A 1 -18.41 -22.77 21.00
CA MET A 1 -19.54 -21.85 20.76
C MET A 1 -19.37 -20.45 21.37
N SER A 2 -18.74 -20.28 22.54
CA SER A 2 -18.57 -18.94 23.16
C SER A 2 -17.73 -17.92 22.34
N ASN A 3 -16.68 -18.37 21.65
CA ASN A 3 -15.83 -17.46 20.86
C ASN A 3 -16.51 -16.88 19.60
N GLN A 4 -17.47 -17.60 19.01
CA GLN A 4 -18.12 -17.14 17.77
C GLN A 4 -19.11 -15.99 18.02
N VAL A 5 -19.78 -15.97 19.18
CA VAL A 5 -20.74 -14.92 19.54
C VAL A 5 -20.01 -13.61 19.82
N GLY A 6 -18.90 -13.64 20.58
CA GLY A 6 -18.09 -12.46 20.84
C GLY A 6 -17.43 -11.87 19.59
N GLU A 7 -16.94 -12.72 18.67
CA GLU A 7 -16.35 -12.27 17.40
C GLU A 7 -17.39 -11.60 16.47
N SER A 8 -18.63 -12.10 16.45
CA SER A 8 -19.70 -11.50 15.63
C SER A 8 -20.08 -10.09 16.10
N HIS A 9 -20.17 -9.87 17.41
CA HIS A 9 -20.48 -8.56 17.99
C HIS A 9 -19.36 -7.55 17.70
N SER A 10 -18.10 -7.93 17.91
CA SER A 10 -16.95 -7.04 17.63
C SER A 10 -16.86 -6.65 16.16
N ASN A 11 -17.17 -7.55 15.23
CA ASN A 11 -17.18 -7.24 13.80
C ASN A 11 -18.32 -6.31 13.39
N ALA A 12 -19.49 -6.43 14.05
CA ALA A 12 -20.62 -5.54 13.84
C ALA A 12 -20.31 -4.12 14.34
N GLU A 13 -19.75 -4.00 15.54
CA GLU A 13 -19.29 -2.72 16.11
C GLU A 13 -18.24 -2.05 15.23
N LEU A 14 -17.25 -2.82 14.76
CA LEU A 14 -16.23 -2.30 13.85
C LEU A 14 -16.85 -1.81 12.54
N SER A 15 -17.79 -2.55 11.97
CA SER A 15 -18.47 -2.15 10.73
C SER A 15 -19.33 -0.90 10.92
N ALA A 16 -19.99 -0.76 12.06
CA ALA A 16 -20.72 0.45 12.43
C ALA A 16 -19.77 1.66 12.61
N ALA A 17 -18.62 1.47 13.27
CA ALA A 17 -17.62 2.52 13.44
C ALA A 17 -17.04 2.99 12.10
N ILE A 18 -16.80 2.06 11.17
CA ILE A 18 -16.37 2.37 9.80
C ILE A 18 -17.44 3.18 9.05
N GLY A 19 -18.70 2.74 9.10
CA GLY A 19 -19.81 3.45 8.48
C GLY A 19 -20.01 4.85 9.05
N ALA A 20 -19.91 5.01 10.37
CA ALA A 20 -20.00 6.30 11.05
C ALA A 20 -18.86 7.23 10.65
N ALA A 21 -17.61 6.74 10.63
CA ALA A 21 -16.46 7.54 10.22
C ALA A 21 -16.54 7.97 8.74
N ALA A 22 -17.01 7.07 7.86
CA ALA A 22 -17.22 7.38 6.45
C ALA A 22 -18.33 8.41 6.24
N ALA A 23 -19.45 8.30 6.98
CA ALA A 23 -20.54 9.26 6.94
C ALA A 23 -20.10 10.63 7.47
N GLN A 24 -19.37 10.68 8.58
CA GLN A 24 -18.85 11.92 9.16
C GLN A 24 -17.89 12.65 8.21
N ALA A 25 -17.08 11.90 7.46
CA ALA A 25 -16.16 12.46 6.47
C ALA A 25 -16.79 12.73 5.10
N VAL A 26 -18.09 12.41 4.94
CA VAL A 26 -18.86 12.56 3.69
C VAL A 26 -18.18 11.83 2.52
N LEU A 27 -17.84 10.55 2.74
CA LEU A 27 -17.10 9.77 1.74
C LEU A 27 -17.95 9.26 0.56
N GLY A 28 -19.28 9.34 0.66
CA GLY A 28 -20.20 8.87 -0.38
C GLY A 28 -20.43 7.35 -0.35
N GLY A 29 -20.76 6.77 -1.50
CA GLY A 29 -21.09 5.35 -1.64
C GLY A 29 -19.87 4.44 -1.47
N HIS A 30 -20.09 3.27 -0.88
CA HIS A 30 -19.05 2.23 -0.74
C HIS A 30 -18.75 1.59 -2.10
N ARG A 31 -17.47 1.39 -2.39
CA ARG A 31 -16.96 0.86 -3.67
C ARG A 31 -16.29 -0.50 -3.55
N GLY A 32 -15.73 -0.84 -2.40
CA GLY A 32 -15.11 -2.15 -2.20
C GLY A 32 -14.40 -2.29 -0.88
N THR A 33 -14.28 -3.54 -0.43
CA THR A 33 -13.62 -3.91 0.82
C THR A 33 -12.44 -4.84 0.53
N TYR A 34 -11.30 -4.55 1.14
CA TYR A 34 -10.07 -5.32 1.02
C TYR A 34 -9.60 -5.75 2.42
N PRO A 35 -9.92 -6.98 2.85
CA PRO A 35 -9.51 -7.49 4.16
C PRO A 35 -8.01 -7.73 4.25
N ALA A 36 -7.49 -7.87 5.47
CA ALA A 36 -6.12 -8.30 5.66
C ALA A 36 -5.91 -9.78 5.29
N VAL A 37 -4.68 -10.12 4.88
CA VAL A 37 -4.25 -11.48 4.60
C VAL A 37 -4.28 -12.28 5.89
N ILE A 38 -5.07 -13.34 5.93
CA ILE A 38 -5.08 -14.30 7.04
C ILE A 38 -4.12 -15.43 6.67
N PRO A 39 -3.04 -15.69 7.43
CA PRO A 39 -2.09 -16.74 7.11
C PRO A 39 -2.80 -18.10 6.99
N GLY A 40 -2.73 -18.73 5.81
CA GLY A 40 -3.33 -20.04 5.54
C GLY A 40 -2.52 -21.19 6.13
N TRP A 41 -3.18 -22.07 6.88
CA TRP A 41 -2.57 -23.14 7.70
C TRP A 41 -2.37 -24.49 7.00
N THR A 42 -2.82 -24.65 5.75
CA THR A 42 -3.32 -25.95 5.29
C THR A 42 -2.27 -27.01 4.91
N LYS A 43 -0.97 -26.71 4.84
CA LYS A 43 0.04 -27.70 4.42
C LYS A 43 1.07 -28.12 5.48
N VAL A 44 1.21 -27.37 6.57
CA VAL A 44 2.23 -27.67 7.61
C VAL A 44 1.62 -28.43 8.80
N HIS A 45 0.31 -28.36 9.00
CA HIS A 45 -0.34 -28.89 10.20
C HIS A 45 -0.30 -30.42 10.30
N THR A 46 -0.72 -31.14 9.25
CA THR A 46 -0.88 -32.61 9.28
C THR A 46 0.42 -33.37 9.46
N PHE A 47 1.53 -32.86 8.90
CA PHE A 47 2.82 -33.54 9.00
C PHE A 47 3.43 -33.43 10.41
N PHE A 48 3.18 -32.32 11.12
CA PHE A 48 3.85 -32.05 12.40
C PHE A 48 3.04 -32.42 13.63
N THR A 49 1.70 -32.41 13.57
CA THR A 49 0.86 -32.75 14.72
C THR A 49 0.68 -34.25 14.95
N VAL A 50 0.96 -35.09 13.95
CA VAL A 50 0.78 -36.55 14.07
C VAL A 50 2.13 -37.27 14.13
N LEU A 51 3.09 -36.92 13.27
CA LEU A 51 4.34 -37.66 13.15
C LEU A 51 5.26 -37.50 14.37
N TRP A 52 5.42 -36.28 14.88
CA TRP A 52 6.36 -36.00 15.98
C TRP A 52 5.90 -36.53 17.34
N PRO A 53 4.61 -36.45 17.72
CA PRO A 53 4.14 -37.11 18.94
C PRO A 53 4.31 -38.63 18.89
N VAL A 54 4.04 -39.25 17.73
CA VAL A 54 4.22 -40.70 17.56
C VAL A 54 5.69 -41.10 17.69
N LEU A 55 6.62 -40.35 17.10
CA LEU A 55 8.06 -40.57 17.26
C LEU A 55 8.54 -40.36 18.70
N ALA A 56 8.02 -39.35 19.39
CA ALA A 56 8.33 -39.10 20.80
C ALA A 56 7.87 -40.25 21.70
N ILE A 57 6.64 -40.75 21.49
CA ILE A 57 6.08 -41.88 22.23
C ILE A 57 6.89 -43.16 21.94
N TRP A 58 7.21 -43.43 20.66
CA TRP A 58 8.03 -44.58 20.28
C TRP A 58 9.42 -44.56 20.92
N ALA A 59 10.08 -43.40 20.97
CA ALA A 59 11.39 -43.24 21.61
C ALA A 59 11.37 -43.58 23.12
N VAL A 60 10.30 -43.19 23.82
CA VAL A 60 10.11 -43.52 25.24
C VAL A 60 9.85 -45.02 25.43
N VAL A 61 8.99 -45.62 24.59
CA VAL A 61 8.69 -47.06 24.63
C VAL A 61 9.91 -47.92 24.27
N ALA A 62 10.78 -47.44 23.38
CA ALA A 62 12.03 -48.11 22.99
C ALA A 62 13.17 -48.00 24.03
N GLY A 63 12.89 -47.49 25.24
CA GLY A 63 13.80 -47.52 26.39
C GLY A 63 14.95 -46.51 26.35
N ASN A 64 14.93 -45.56 25.40
CA ASN A 64 15.99 -44.57 25.23
C ASN A 64 15.40 -43.15 25.27
N PRO A 65 15.19 -42.58 26.47
CA PRO A 65 14.52 -41.29 26.64
C PRO A 65 15.30 -40.11 26.05
N SER A 66 16.61 -40.26 25.80
CA SER A 66 17.44 -39.28 25.10
C SER A 66 16.92 -38.96 23.69
N TYR A 67 16.27 -39.91 23.01
CA TYR A 67 15.67 -39.68 21.69
C TYR A 67 14.36 -38.88 21.73
N ALA A 68 13.75 -38.71 22.91
CA ALA A 68 12.52 -37.92 23.05
C ALA A 68 12.77 -36.40 23.13
N VAL A 69 14.01 -35.97 23.41
CA VAL A 69 14.37 -34.55 23.59
C VAL A 69 14.15 -33.75 22.30
N ILE A 70 14.60 -34.27 21.16
CA ILE A 70 14.50 -33.56 19.87
C ILE A 70 13.02 -33.40 19.43
N PRO A 71 12.17 -34.45 19.41
CA PRO A 71 10.74 -34.31 19.16
C PRO A 71 10.04 -33.34 20.11
N MET A 72 10.40 -33.35 21.39
CA MET A 72 9.78 -32.47 22.39
C MET A 72 10.15 -30.99 22.17
N LEU A 73 11.41 -30.69 21.85
CA LEU A 73 11.83 -29.34 21.48
C LEU A 73 11.14 -28.84 20.20
N LEU A 74 10.96 -29.72 19.20
CA LEU A 74 10.22 -29.40 17.98
C LEU A 74 8.73 -29.13 18.27
N LEU A 75 8.10 -29.90 19.16
CA LEU A 75 6.72 -29.66 19.58
C LEU A 75 6.55 -28.33 20.31
N VAL A 76 7.48 -27.98 21.22
CA VAL A 76 7.47 -26.68 21.92
C VAL A 76 7.67 -25.53 20.92
N GLY A 77 8.66 -25.63 20.03
CA GLY A 77 8.90 -24.63 18.99
C GLY A 77 7.68 -24.44 18.07
N MET A 78 7.06 -25.55 17.66
CA MET A 78 5.86 -25.53 16.82
C MET A 78 4.64 -24.97 17.56
N GLY A 79 4.47 -25.29 18.85
CA GLY A 79 3.44 -24.71 19.70
C GLY A 79 3.59 -23.19 19.84
N GLY A 80 4.82 -22.71 20.02
CA GLY A 80 5.12 -21.27 19.99
C GLY A 80 4.76 -20.62 18.65
N LEU A 81 5.11 -21.26 17.53
CA LEU A 81 4.74 -20.81 16.19
C LEU A 81 3.21 -20.81 15.99
N TYR A 82 2.51 -21.83 16.48
CA TYR A 82 1.05 -21.93 16.44
C TYR A 82 0.40 -20.72 17.13
N LEU A 83 0.83 -20.42 18.36
CA LEU A 83 0.31 -19.30 19.12
C LEU A 83 0.59 -17.95 18.42
N ARG A 84 1.80 -17.78 17.88
CA ARG A 84 2.19 -16.57 17.14
C ARG A 84 1.32 -16.37 15.90
N ILE A 85 1.15 -17.39 15.06
CA ILE A 85 0.33 -17.29 13.86
C ILE A 85 -1.14 -17.08 14.22
N GLY A 86 -1.66 -17.79 15.24
CA GLY A 86 -3.03 -17.60 15.72
C GLY A 86 -3.28 -16.18 16.24
N ALA A 87 -2.31 -15.57 16.91
CA ALA A 87 -2.39 -14.17 17.33
C ALA A 87 -2.40 -13.20 16.14
N VAL A 88 -1.56 -13.44 15.12
CA VAL A 88 -1.55 -12.65 13.87
C VAL A 88 -2.87 -12.79 13.12
N ALA A 89 -3.41 -14.00 12.99
CA ALA A 89 -4.69 -14.25 12.34
C ALA A 89 -5.84 -13.51 13.04
N ARG A 90 -5.87 -13.52 14.39
CA ARG A 90 -6.86 -12.73 15.16
C ARG A 90 -6.73 -11.24 14.92
N ARG A 91 -5.51 -10.70 14.96
CA ARG A 91 -5.25 -9.28 14.70
C ARG A 91 -5.63 -8.85 13.28
N ASN A 92 -5.43 -9.74 12.29
CA ASN A 92 -5.76 -9.44 10.89
C ASN A 92 -7.26 -9.50 10.60
N ARG A 93 -8.08 -10.19 11.41
CA ARG A 93 -9.54 -10.24 11.21
C ARG A 93 -10.22 -8.87 11.30
N THR A 94 -9.67 -7.96 12.10
CA THR A 94 -10.20 -6.60 12.29
C THR A 94 -9.53 -5.58 11.37
N ARG A 95 -8.63 -6.02 10.49
CA ARG A 95 -7.91 -5.15 9.54
C ARG A 95 -8.56 -5.20 8.18
N ARG A 96 -8.94 -4.05 7.64
CA ARG A 96 -9.44 -3.92 6.26
C ARG A 96 -9.32 -2.49 5.74
N ILE A 97 -9.28 -2.38 4.42
CA ILE A 97 -9.43 -1.12 3.69
C ILE A 97 -10.83 -1.12 3.07
N ASP A 98 -11.60 -0.06 3.29
CA ASP A 98 -12.87 0.18 2.62
C ASP A 98 -12.74 1.42 1.75
N LEU A 99 -12.97 1.27 0.45
CA LEU A 99 -12.96 2.36 -0.52
C LEU A 99 -14.37 2.91 -0.71
N TYR A 100 -14.47 4.22 -0.86
CA TYR A 100 -15.70 4.97 -1.09
C TYR A 100 -15.51 5.91 -2.28
N ASP A 101 -16.55 6.65 -2.67
CA ASP A 101 -16.51 7.61 -3.78
C ASP A 101 -15.45 8.71 -3.59
N ALA A 102 -15.45 9.35 -2.42
CA ALA A 102 -14.65 10.53 -2.14
C ALA A 102 -13.45 10.25 -1.21
N GLY A 103 -13.23 9.00 -0.81
CA GLY A 103 -12.11 8.65 0.05
C GLY A 103 -12.06 7.18 0.43
N LEU A 104 -11.31 6.90 1.48
CA LEU A 104 -11.16 5.56 2.04
C LEU A 104 -11.16 5.59 3.56
N THR A 105 -11.49 4.45 4.15
CA THR A 105 -11.26 4.17 5.56
C THR A 105 -10.35 2.97 5.72
N VAL A 106 -9.48 3.00 6.72
CA VAL A 106 -8.65 1.86 7.11
C VAL A 106 -8.93 1.53 8.55
N ALA A 107 -9.43 0.32 8.78
CA ALA A 107 -9.52 -0.25 10.10
C ALA A 107 -8.23 -1.02 10.39
N SER A 108 -7.56 -0.67 11.49
CA SER A 108 -6.43 -1.43 12.01
C SER A 108 -6.31 -1.23 13.51
N ASP A 109 -6.04 -2.31 14.22
CA ASP A 109 -5.71 -2.29 15.66
C ASP A 109 -6.75 -1.55 16.51
N GLY A 110 -8.04 -1.74 16.18
CA GLY A 110 -9.16 -1.13 16.89
C GLY A 110 -9.42 0.33 16.55
N GLN A 111 -8.69 0.91 15.59
CA GLN A 111 -8.88 2.29 15.14
C GLN A 111 -9.34 2.33 13.69
N VAL A 112 -10.22 3.29 13.39
CA VAL A 112 -10.63 3.62 12.02
C VAL A 112 -10.01 4.96 11.65
N ARG A 113 -9.20 4.98 10.59
CA ARG A 113 -8.60 6.20 10.05
C ARG A 113 -9.19 6.49 8.68
N VAL A 114 -9.37 7.77 8.39
CA VAL A 114 -10.05 8.24 7.17
C VAL A 114 -9.14 9.11 6.34
N ALA A 115 -9.16 8.94 5.02
CA ALA A 115 -8.47 9.82 4.07
C ALA A 115 -9.44 10.20 2.95
N ARG A 116 -9.48 11.49 2.59
CA ARG A 116 -10.27 11.98 1.44
C ARG A 116 -9.40 12.10 0.20
N PHE A 117 -9.93 11.72 -0.95
CA PHE A 117 -9.18 11.70 -2.20
C PHE A 117 -8.83 13.09 -2.74
N ASP A 118 -9.62 14.10 -2.40
CA ASP A 118 -9.39 15.50 -2.81
C ASP A 118 -8.20 16.19 -2.12
N SER A 119 -7.77 15.68 -0.97
CA SER A 119 -6.81 16.34 -0.07
C SER A 119 -5.68 15.44 0.41
N THR A 120 -5.83 14.12 0.25
CA THR A 120 -4.78 13.16 0.62
C THR A 120 -3.57 13.26 -0.31
N SER A 121 -2.40 12.97 0.24
CA SER A 121 -1.21 12.69 -0.55
C SER A 121 -0.98 11.18 -0.60
N VAL A 122 -0.60 10.66 -1.76
CA VAL A 122 -0.33 9.25 -1.99
C VAL A 122 1.09 9.06 -2.51
N LEU A 123 1.90 8.33 -1.75
CA LEU A 123 3.22 7.86 -2.17
C LEU A 123 3.14 6.39 -2.56
N GLN A 124 3.77 6.03 -3.67
CA GLN A 124 3.80 4.67 -4.20
C GLN A 124 5.21 4.09 -4.16
N ASN A 125 5.37 2.94 -3.52
CA ASN A 125 6.61 2.18 -3.52
C ASN A 125 6.33 0.74 -3.97
N ILE A 126 6.55 0.46 -5.26
CA ILE A 126 6.39 -0.87 -5.86
C ILE A 126 7.77 -1.39 -6.24
N VAL A 127 8.18 -2.50 -5.61
CA VAL A 127 9.51 -3.08 -5.78
C VAL A 127 9.40 -4.49 -6.32
N ARG A 128 9.99 -4.74 -7.49
CA ARG A 128 10.12 -6.10 -8.05
C ARG A 128 11.37 -6.76 -7.47
N HIS A 129 11.22 -7.94 -6.90
CA HIS A 129 12.30 -8.71 -6.31
C HIS A 129 12.81 -9.75 -7.32
N TYR A 130 14.13 -9.79 -7.49
CA TYR A 130 14.83 -10.76 -8.32
C TYR A 130 15.86 -11.50 -7.49
N ARG A 131 16.03 -12.81 -7.73
CA ARG A 131 17.09 -13.63 -7.15
C ARG A 131 17.74 -14.42 -8.25
N ASN A 132 19.04 -14.19 -8.47
CA ASN A 132 19.83 -14.78 -9.57
C ASN A 132 19.17 -14.54 -10.95
N GLY A 133 18.73 -13.31 -11.21
CA GLY A 133 18.02 -12.93 -12.45
C GLY A 133 16.57 -13.42 -12.55
N VAL A 134 16.11 -14.29 -11.64
CA VAL A 134 14.75 -14.84 -11.65
C VAL A 134 13.82 -14.00 -10.80
N TYR A 135 12.67 -13.61 -11.36
CA TYR A 135 11.61 -12.88 -10.65
C TYR A 135 11.06 -13.71 -9.48
N ARG A 136 10.95 -13.09 -8.30
CA ARG A 136 10.45 -13.73 -7.05
C ARG A 136 9.13 -13.18 -6.56
N GLY A 137 8.75 -11.99 -7.00
CA GLY A 137 7.52 -11.34 -6.55
C GLY A 137 7.65 -9.82 -6.60
N THR A 138 6.54 -9.14 -6.31
CA THR A 138 6.48 -7.68 -6.25
C THR A 138 5.95 -7.28 -4.88
N SER A 139 6.67 -6.43 -4.17
CA SER A 139 6.17 -5.75 -2.98
C SER A 139 5.42 -4.50 -3.39
N TYR A 140 4.23 -4.32 -2.83
CA TYR A 140 3.40 -3.15 -3.04
C TYR A 140 3.24 -2.42 -1.72
N GLN A 141 3.59 -1.14 -1.70
CA GLN A 141 3.35 -0.27 -0.57
C GLN A 141 2.83 1.07 -1.05
N TYR A 142 1.75 1.52 -0.44
CA TYR A 142 1.21 2.86 -0.65
C TYR A 142 1.14 3.57 0.70
N THR A 143 1.49 4.85 0.73
CA THR A 143 1.32 5.67 1.93
C THR A 143 0.33 6.78 1.60
N VAL A 144 -0.81 6.77 2.28
CA VAL A 144 -1.83 7.83 2.17
C VAL A 144 -1.76 8.73 3.38
N THR A 145 -2.10 10.00 3.24
CA THR A 145 -2.20 10.92 4.38
C THR A 145 -3.66 10.99 4.83
N ASP A 146 -3.90 10.76 6.12
CA ASP A 146 -5.26 10.83 6.69
C ASP A 146 -5.73 12.27 6.87
N LEU A 147 -6.99 12.44 7.27
CA LEU A 147 -7.61 13.75 7.54
C LEU A 147 -6.89 14.59 8.61
N HIS A 148 -6.06 13.97 9.44
CA HIS A 148 -5.27 14.62 10.48
C HIS A 148 -3.82 14.88 10.04
N GLY A 149 -3.50 14.72 8.75
CA GLY A 149 -2.16 14.93 8.23
C GLY A 149 -1.17 13.82 8.59
N ARG A 150 -1.64 12.69 9.13
CA ARG A 150 -0.78 11.58 9.57
C ARG A 150 -0.62 10.54 8.46
N PRO A 151 0.58 10.00 8.23
CA PRO A 151 0.78 8.96 7.23
C PRO A 151 0.11 7.64 7.64
N LEU A 152 -0.44 6.94 6.66
CA LEU A 152 -1.11 5.66 6.78
C LEU A 152 -0.52 4.71 5.73
N LYS A 153 0.22 3.72 6.20
CA LYS A 153 0.90 2.75 5.33
C LYS A 153 -0.05 1.60 5.00
N LEU A 154 -0.24 1.37 3.72
CA LEU A 154 -0.99 0.27 3.13
C LEU A 154 0.01 -0.67 2.46
N ASP A 155 0.12 -1.88 2.98
CA ASP A 155 1.11 -2.87 2.54
C ASP A 155 0.43 -4.09 1.91
N GLY A 156 0.96 -4.55 0.78
CA GLY A 156 0.43 -5.69 0.04
C GLY A 156 0.69 -7.06 0.64
N GLY A 157 1.58 -7.17 1.63
CA GLY A 157 1.67 -8.35 2.49
C GLY A 157 0.61 -8.34 3.61
N THR A 158 0.06 -7.17 3.93
CA THR A 158 -0.96 -7.01 4.97
C THR A 158 -2.37 -7.12 4.41
N TYR A 159 -2.68 -6.52 3.26
CA TYR A 159 -4.03 -6.51 2.67
C TYR A 159 -4.09 -7.31 1.35
N VAL A 160 -5.21 -8.00 1.12
CA VAL A 160 -5.41 -8.78 -0.10
C VAL A 160 -5.51 -7.88 -1.33
N ASN A 161 -5.10 -8.40 -2.49
CA ASN A 161 -5.18 -7.73 -3.79
C ASN A 161 -4.55 -6.32 -3.86
N PRO A 162 -3.26 -6.15 -3.51
CA PRO A 162 -2.60 -4.83 -3.49
C PRO A 162 -2.58 -4.05 -4.79
N ARG A 163 -2.58 -4.75 -5.92
CA ARG A 163 -2.72 -4.11 -7.22
C ARG A 163 -4.08 -3.43 -7.35
N ALA A 164 -5.16 -4.13 -7.04
CA ALA A 164 -6.53 -3.64 -7.26
C ALA A 164 -6.84 -2.41 -6.41
N TRP A 165 -6.63 -2.47 -5.09
CA TRP A 165 -6.90 -1.30 -4.24
C TRP A 165 -5.88 -0.18 -4.46
N GLY A 166 -4.63 -0.50 -4.80
CA GLY A 166 -3.61 0.52 -5.10
C GLY A 166 -3.95 1.34 -6.35
N GLU A 167 -4.32 0.66 -7.44
CA GLU A 167 -4.76 1.30 -8.69
C GLU A 167 -6.05 2.09 -8.47
N ALA A 168 -7.02 1.53 -7.74
CA ALA A 168 -8.27 2.23 -7.43
C ALA A 168 -8.04 3.53 -6.62
N ILE A 169 -7.16 3.50 -5.61
CA ILE A 169 -6.81 4.70 -4.83
C ILE A 169 -6.16 5.75 -5.72
N GLN A 170 -5.17 5.36 -6.53
CA GLN A 170 -4.47 6.29 -7.43
C GLN A 170 -5.45 6.93 -8.42
N GLN A 171 -6.31 6.13 -9.06
CA GLN A 171 -7.32 6.62 -9.99
C GLN A 171 -8.27 7.61 -9.32
N ALA A 172 -8.81 7.26 -8.15
CA ALA A 172 -9.78 8.11 -7.45
C ALA A 172 -9.14 9.43 -6.96
N VAL A 173 -7.90 9.39 -6.47
CA VAL A 173 -7.11 10.59 -6.12
C VAL A 173 -6.85 11.46 -7.35
N THR A 174 -6.44 10.86 -8.46
CA THR A 174 -6.23 11.61 -9.71
C THR A 174 -7.51 12.25 -10.21
N SER A 175 -8.63 11.51 -10.25
CA SER A 175 -9.92 12.06 -10.65
C SER A 175 -10.39 13.22 -9.76
N ALA A 176 -10.15 13.13 -8.45
CA ALA A 176 -10.55 14.18 -7.50
C ALA A 176 -9.64 15.43 -7.59
N GLN A 177 -8.33 15.24 -7.74
CA GLN A 177 -7.37 16.34 -7.62
C GLN A 177 -7.00 17.00 -8.95
N LEU A 178 -7.06 16.27 -10.07
CA LEU A 178 -6.63 16.80 -11.37
C LEU A 178 -7.38 18.08 -11.77
N PRO A 179 -8.73 18.19 -11.66
CA PRO A 179 -9.44 19.42 -12.02
C PRO A 179 -9.08 20.62 -11.14
N LEU A 180 -8.79 20.39 -9.86
CA LEU A 180 -8.35 21.44 -8.92
C LEU A 180 -6.92 21.90 -9.28
N ALA A 181 -6.03 20.95 -9.54
CA ALA A 181 -4.65 21.22 -9.89
C ALA A 181 -4.53 21.97 -11.23
N THR A 182 -5.30 21.58 -12.25
CA THR A 182 -5.34 22.30 -13.53
C THR A 182 -5.78 23.76 -13.33
N ARG A 183 -6.87 24.00 -12.57
CA ARG A 183 -7.32 25.37 -12.27
C ARG A 183 -6.26 26.20 -11.54
N ALA A 184 -5.55 25.58 -10.59
CA ALA A 184 -4.48 26.26 -9.87
C ALA A 184 -3.34 26.70 -10.81
N LEU A 185 -2.93 25.83 -11.74
CA LEU A 185 -1.91 26.18 -12.75
C LEU A 185 -2.38 27.27 -13.70
N THR A 186 -3.63 27.21 -14.18
CA THR A 186 -4.21 28.25 -15.04
C THR A 186 -4.28 29.60 -14.32
N ALA A 187 -4.51 29.60 -13.01
CA ALA A 187 -4.46 30.80 -12.17
C ALA A 187 -3.03 31.30 -11.87
N GLY A 188 -2.00 30.65 -12.43
CA GLY A 188 -0.59 31.03 -12.24
C GLY A 188 0.03 30.50 -10.94
N HIS A 189 -0.66 29.64 -10.18
CA HIS A 189 -0.08 29.05 -8.99
C HIS A 189 0.97 27.99 -9.33
N ARG A 190 1.95 27.85 -8.44
CA ARG A 190 2.93 26.77 -8.47
C ARG A 190 2.42 25.57 -7.69
N LEU A 191 2.47 24.40 -8.32
CA LEU A 191 2.16 23.12 -7.67
C LEU A 191 3.44 22.40 -7.25
N GLN A 192 3.43 21.85 -6.04
CA GLN A 192 4.56 21.15 -5.43
C GLN A 192 4.21 19.68 -5.21
N PHE A 193 5.08 18.78 -5.66
CA PHE A 193 4.96 17.33 -5.53
C PHE A 193 6.27 16.77 -4.95
N GLY A 194 6.47 16.93 -3.64
CA GLY A 194 7.73 16.56 -3.00
C GLY A 194 8.86 17.47 -3.47
N ASP A 195 9.91 16.92 -4.08
CA ASP A 195 11.05 17.69 -4.59
C ASP A 195 10.83 18.29 -5.99
N VAL A 196 9.82 17.81 -6.72
CA VAL A 196 9.47 18.30 -8.06
C VAL A 196 8.29 19.26 -7.97
N TRP A 197 8.24 20.20 -8.90
CA TRP A 197 7.23 21.24 -8.94
C TRP A 197 6.99 21.71 -10.37
N MET A 198 5.84 22.35 -10.59
CA MET A 198 5.51 22.92 -11.90
C MET A 198 4.67 24.19 -11.78
N THR A 199 4.78 25.03 -12.80
CA THR A 199 3.86 26.12 -13.15
C THR A 199 3.30 25.87 -14.55
N ALA A 200 2.44 26.75 -15.03
CA ALA A 200 1.99 26.68 -16.42
C ALA A 200 3.12 26.90 -17.45
N GLN A 201 4.25 27.51 -17.06
CA GLN A 201 5.34 27.89 -17.99
C GLN A 201 6.56 26.99 -17.88
N GLU A 202 6.85 26.45 -16.69
CA GLU A 202 8.06 25.68 -16.44
C GLU A 202 7.83 24.52 -15.46
N VAL A 203 8.74 23.55 -15.53
CA VAL A 203 8.84 22.44 -14.59
C VAL A 203 10.20 22.49 -13.92
N GLY A 204 10.27 22.11 -12.65
CA GLY A 204 11.50 22.15 -11.89
C GLY A 204 11.65 21.04 -10.86
N ALA A 205 12.89 20.88 -10.43
CA ALA A 205 13.30 19.97 -9.36
C ALA A 205 14.32 20.69 -8.47
N GLY A 206 13.99 20.85 -7.18
CA GLY A 206 14.76 21.69 -6.28
C GLY A 206 14.95 23.10 -6.82
N ARG A 207 16.21 23.51 -7.06
CA ARG A 207 16.59 24.85 -7.55
C ARG A 207 16.66 24.99 -9.07
N LYS A 208 16.51 23.90 -9.83
CA LYS A 208 16.60 23.93 -11.30
C LYS A 208 15.19 23.94 -11.88
N SER A 209 14.97 24.74 -12.92
CA SER A 209 13.75 24.72 -13.73
C SER A 209 14.06 24.84 -15.21
N VAL A 210 13.12 24.39 -16.03
CA VAL A 210 13.19 24.40 -17.49
C VAL A 210 11.79 24.74 -18.03
N PRO A 211 11.68 25.63 -19.04
CA PRO A 211 10.41 25.89 -19.71
C PRO A 211 9.85 24.62 -20.36
N TRP A 212 8.53 24.46 -20.38
CA TRP A 212 7.89 23.27 -20.97
C TRP A 212 8.30 23.00 -22.43
N GLN A 213 8.56 24.07 -23.21
CA GLN A 213 9.03 23.98 -24.60
C GLN A 213 10.38 23.27 -24.77
N GLN A 214 11.19 23.21 -23.73
CA GLN A 214 12.50 22.54 -23.75
C GLN A 214 12.42 21.11 -23.19
N ILE A 215 11.26 20.67 -22.69
CA ILE A 215 11.05 19.30 -22.22
C ILE A 215 10.68 18.42 -23.40
N ASP A 216 11.53 17.44 -23.67
CA ASP A 216 11.34 16.47 -24.75
C ASP A 216 10.41 15.33 -24.28
N GLU A 217 10.76 14.74 -23.15
CA GLU A 217 10.07 13.57 -22.61
C GLU A 217 9.80 13.71 -21.11
N VAL A 218 8.60 13.26 -20.71
CA VAL A 218 8.22 13.01 -19.32
C VAL A 218 7.83 11.54 -19.24
N SER A 219 8.61 10.73 -18.50
CA SER A 219 8.36 9.30 -18.41
C SER A 219 8.76 8.71 -17.06
N VAL A 220 8.34 7.46 -16.83
CA VAL A 220 8.73 6.69 -15.65
C VAL A 220 9.65 5.56 -16.10
N ASP A 221 10.96 5.71 -15.89
CA ASP A 221 11.95 4.67 -16.17
C ASP A 221 12.50 4.08 -14.87
N LYS A 222 12.52 2.74 -14.78
CA LYS A 222 13.00 1.97 -13.61
C LYS A 222 12.47 2.46 -12.25
N GLY A 223 11.25 3.00 -12.23
CA GLY A 223 10.60 3.51 -11.03
C GLY A 223 11.01 4.93 -10.63
N ALA A 224 11.69 5.66 -11.51
CA ALA A 224 12.00 7.08 -11.38
C ALA A 224 11.25 7.89 -12.44
N ILE A 225 10.76 9.07 -12.04
CA ILE A 225 10.26 10.08 -12.98
C ILE A 225 11.48 10.76 -13.61
N VAL A 226 11.55 10.70 -14.93
CA VAL A 226 12.59 11.30 -15.75
C VAL A 226 11.99 12.45 -16.55
N LEU A 227 12.63 13.61 -16.44
CA LEU A 227 12.32 14.80 -17.25
C LEU A 227 13.47 15.06 -18.21
N ALA A 228 13.35 14.60 -19.45
CA ALA A 228 14.36 14.79 -20.48
C ALA A 228 14.28 16.20 -21.07
N VAL A 229 15.44 16.82 -21.30
CA VAL A 229 15.53 18.17 -21.86
C VAL A 229 16.11 18.06 -23.27
N ALA A 230 15.45 18.71 -24.24
CA ALA A 230 15.85 18.69 -25.64
C ALA A 230 17.33 19.08 -25.81
N GLY A 231 18.07 18.28 -26.57
CA GLY A 231 19.49 18.52 -26.85
C GLY A 231 20.45 18.32 -25.67
N LYS A 232 19.99 17.81 -24.52
CA LYS A 232 20.85 17.52 -23.36
C LYS A 232 20.97 16.03 -23.09
N LEU A 233 22.20 15.58 -22.83
CA LEU A 233 22.50 14.19 -22.45
C LEU A 233 22.00 13.83 -21.04
N MET A 234 21.89 14.82 -20.15
CA MET A 234 21.45 14.62 -18.76
C MET A 234 20.02 15.14 -18.59
N PRO A 235 19.11 14.36 -17.98
CA PRO A 235 17.76 14.83 -17.68
C PRO A 235 17.79 15.96 -16.64
N LEU A 236 16.75 16.78 -16.61
CA LEU A 236 16.55 17.79 -15.57
C LEU A 236 16.48 17.12 -14.19
N THR A 237 15.80 15.97 -14.11
CA THR A 237 15.70 15.18 -12.89
C THR A 237 15.43 13.71 -13.19
N ALA A 238 15.87 12.85 -12.27
CA ALA A 238 15.56 11.44 -12.21
C ALA A 238 15.27 11.09 -10.75
N LYS A 239 14.01 11.23 -10.33
CA LYS A 239 13.57 11.12 -8.92
C LYS A 239 12.66 9.91 -8.75
N MET A 240 12.88 9.12 -7.70
CA MET A 240 12.09 7.89 -7.50
C MET A 240 10.62 8.22 -7.24
N VAL A 241 9.71 7.45 -7.85
CA VAL A 241 8.26 7.60 -7.68
C VAL A 241 7.83 7.54 -6.20
N LYS A 242 8.55 6.75 -5.39
CA LYS A 242 8.30 6.64 -3.94
C LYS A 242 8.54 7.92 -3.14
N ASP A 243 9.22 8.90 -3.73
CA ASP A 243 9.55 10.19 -3.11
C ASP A 243 8.71 11.35 -3.70
N ILE A 244 7.82 11.05 -4.65
CA ILE A 244 6.96 12.04 -5.33
C ILE A 244 5.50 11.75 -4.97
N PRO A 245 4.89 12.54 -4.06
CA PRO A 245 3.47 12.44 -3.75
C PRO A 245 2.61 12.67 -4.99
N ASN A 246 1.52 11.93 -5.13
CA ASN A 246 0.54 12.08 -6.19
C ASN A 246 1.18 12.07 -7.60
N HIS A 247 2.20 11.23 -7.80
CA HIS A 247 2.98 11.22 -9.05
C HIS A 247 2.12 11.04 -10.33
N ILE A 248 0.98 10.33 -10.27
CA ILE A 248 0.09 10.21 -11.43
C ILE A 248 -0.58 11.55 -11.77
N VAL A 249 -0.93 12.37 -10.77
CA VAL A 249 -1.42 13.74 -10.99
C VAL A 249 -0.33 14.59 -11.64
N PHE A 250 0.91 14.50 -11.13
CA PHE A 250 2.06 15.18 -11.73
C PHE A 250 2.23 14.80 -13.21
N LEU A 251 2.23 13.50 -13.54
CA LEU A 251 2.43 13.02 -14.91
C LEU A 251 1.29 13.50 -15.83
N ALA A 252 0.04 13.40 -15.38
CA ALA A 252 -1.11 13.83 -16.17
C ALA A 252 -1.07 15.33 -16.49
N LEU A 253 -0.66 16.18 -15.54
CA LEU A 253 -0.50 17.62 -15.76
C LEU A 253 0.70 17.92 -16.65
N ALA A 254 1.81 17.22 -16.47
CA ALA A 254 3.00 17.40 -17.29
C ALA A 254 2.73 17.06 -18.76
N ASP A 255 1.97 16.00 -19.03
CA ASP A 255 1.55 15.65 -20.38
C ASP A 255 0.64 16.71 -21.00
N GLN A 256 -0.31 17.26 -20.24
CA GLN A 256 -1.18 18.35 -20.70
C GLN A 256 -0.37 19.62 -21.04
N LEU A 257 0.57 20.01 -20.18
CA LEU A 257 1.38 21.23 -20.36
C LEU A 257 2.37 21.08 -21.52
N ARG A 258 2.99 19.91 -21.68
CA ARG A 258 3.84 19.62 -22.83
C ARG A 258 3.06 19.67 -24.14
N ALA A 259 1.86 19.10 -24.17
CA ALA A 259 1.00 19.16 -25.36
C ALA A 259 0.54 20.60 -25.70
N ALA A 260 0.34 21.45 -24.70
CA ALA A 260 0.03 22.87 -24.90
C ALA A 260 1.25 23.72 -25.33
N HIS A 261 2.47 23.21 -25.14
CA HIS A 261 3.73 23.86 -25.48
C HIS A 261 4.58 22.98 -26.40
N PRO A 262 4.10 22.62 -27.60
CA PRO A 262 4.88 21.82 -28.52
C PRO A 262 6.21 22.52 -28.79
N GLY A 263 7.32 21.81 -28.59
CA GLY A 263 8.66 22.29 -28.90
C GLY A 263 8.73 22.75 -30.37
N ARG A 264 9.45 23.85 -30.60
CA ARG A 264 9.78 24.29 -31.96
C ARG A 264 10.88 23.42 -32.56
#